data_AF-M0NU08-F1
#
_entry.id   AF-M0NU08-F1
#
_cell.length_a   1.000
_cell.length_b   1.000
_cell.length_c   1.000
_cell.angle_alpha   90.00
_cell.angle_beta   90.00
_cell.angle_gamma   90.00
#
_symmetry.space_group_name_H-M   'P 1'
#
loop_
_entity.id
_entity.type
_entity.pdbx_description
1 polymer ?
#
loop_
_entity_poly.entity_id
_entity_poly.type
_entity_poly.pdbx_seq_one_letter_code
_entity_poly.pdbx_strand_id
1 'polypeptide(L)'
;MTPGEEEKGRPSGLSRRRLLAGIGGVGAVGMASGLGTGAYLADRETFPDNAFGAGAVGLTVDGDPTDGTVTVGPFAVDRTTFDGRPEPERFEIGASANPVRVWLATRCPDGDPLGDALEVEVVVDGESLTGGYRPLAEVERDLATGRRVDAGCLDPDGGPIVVEVAPYLPADSPDVGGKETELTVRLYAEQCRHVSEAEANAPGANPFAGVVCEGSEADCPGCVEFGKADFGGSTAPGDVLSLEMILNGAGPHEVEITEVETKDDGEVVGVAFRLRDADGNPGPDMCSVAIKGGPDRDPEGVDIDPVASETGEIVFAPRNPTNGKRYGVSNVTVSVCARNSEAEEGGGTSPDGDESRNGNGDGAGGKDRGRSGNSSGRNDGGEDGDTEAN
;
A
#
# COMPACT_ATOMS: atom_id res chain seq x y z
N MET A 1 -6.18 -86.27 -32.33
CA MET A 1 -7.15 -85.30 -31.80
C MET A 1 -6.91 -83.98 -32.50
N THR A 2 -7.88 -83.52 -33.28
CA THR A 2 -8.34 -82.12 -33.23
C THR A 2 -9.72 -82.05 -33.91
N PRO A 3 -10.67 -81.29 -33.36
CA PRO A 3 -12.06 -81.24 -33.80
C PRO A 3 -12.37 -79.96 -34.61
N GLY A 4 -13.51 -79.95 -35.33
CA GLY A 4 -14.23 -78.73 -35.74
C GLY A 4 -14.88 -78.05 -34.53
N GLU A 5 -15.59 -76.93 -34.57
CA GLU A 5 -16.40 -76.16 -35.53
C GLU A 5 -16.44 -74.71 -34.96
N GLU A 6 -16.35 -73.62 -35.73
CA GLU A 6 -17.42 -72.79 -36.34
C GLU A 6 -17.39 -71.33 -35.83
N GLU A 7 -17.56 -70.43 -36.81
CA GLU A 7 -18.23 -69.12 -36.83
C GLU A 7 -17.91 -67.93 -35.86
N LYS A 8 -17.78 -66.79 -36.56
CA LYS A 8 -18.28 -65.42 -36.25
C LYS A 8 -17.52 -64.54 -35.25
N GLY A 9 -16.69 -63.69 -35.85
CA GLY A 9 -16.38 -62.33 -35.35
C GLY A 9 -15.64 -61.52 -36.41
N ARG A 10 -16.32 -60.63 -37.13
CA ARG A 10 -15.71 -59.49 -37.85
C ARG A 10 -15.94 -58.27 -36.96
N PRO A 11 -14.96 -57.36 -36.76
CA PRO A 11 -14.59 -56.51 -37.89
C PRO A 11 -13.13 -55.99 -37.94
N SER A 12 -12.77 -55.63 -39.17
CA SER A 12 -11.95 -54.47 -39.55
C SER A 12 -10.62 -54.25 -38.82
N GLY A 13 -9.57 -54.84 -39.38
CA GLY A 13 -8.23 -54.30 -39.27
C GLY A 13 -8.15 -52.93 -39.95
N LEU A 14 -8.26 -51.86 -39.16
CA LEU A 14 -7.68 -50.58 -39.50
C LEU A 14 -6.33 -50.49 -38.80
N SER A 15 -5.26 -50.56 -39.57
CA SER A 15 -3.89 -50.50 -39.08
C SER A 15 -3.66 -49.20 -38.28
N ARG A 16 -2.87 -49.30 -37.20
CA ARG A 16 -2.46 -48.19 -36.31
C ARG A 16 -1.94 -46.93 -37.04
N ARG A 17 -1.56 -47.05 -38.32
CA ARG A 17 -1.02 -45.95 -39.13
C ARG A 17 -2.09 -45.01 -39.70
N ARG A 18 -3.38 -45.38 -39.68
CA ARG A 18 -4.48 -44.49 -40.11
C ARG A 18 -5.13 -43.71 -38.95
N LEU A 19 -4.80 -44.04 -37.70
CA LEU A 19 -5.25 -43.28 -36.52
C LEU A 19 -4.28 -42.13 -36.16
N LEU A 20 -3.06 -42.12 -36.70
CA LEU A 20 -2.02 -41.14 -36.38
C LEU A 20 -1.91 -39.99 -37.40
N ALA A 21 -2.96 -39.76 -38.20
CA ALA A 21 -3.01 -38.67 -39.18
C ALA A 21 -4.08 -37.60 -38.86
N GLY A 22 -4.70 -37.66 -37.68
CA GLY A 22 -5.74 -36.72 -37.27
C GLY A 22 -5.72 -36.49 -35.77
N ILE A 23 -4.82 -35.61 -35.33
CA ILE A 23 -4.95 -34.63 -34.23
C ILE A 23 -3.72 -33.73 -34.41
N GLY A 24 -3.85 -32.77 -35.33
CA GLY A 24 -3.11 -31.53 -35.26
C GLY A 24 -4.04 -30.55 -34.57
N GLY A 25 -3.74 -30.20 -33.32
CA GLY A 25 -4.55 -29.30 -32.51
C GLY A 25 -4.40 -29.61 -31.03
N VAL A 26 -3.76 -28.69 -30.32
CA VAL A 26 -3.47 -28.66 -28.87
C VAL A 26 -2.14 -29.33 -28.47
N GLY A 27 -1.27 -28.53 -27.83
CA GLY A 27 0.15 -28.79 -27.58
C GLY A 27 0.46 -29.87 -26.55
N ALA A 28 1.66 -30.43 -26.71
CA ALA A 28 2.25 -31.54 -25.97
C ALA A 28 2.71 -31.15 -24.54
N VAL A 29 2.34 -31.91 -23.51
CA VAL A 29 3.12 -32.95 -22.78
C VAL A 29 4.35 -32.47 -21.99
N GLY A 30 4.36 -32.82 -20.71
CA GLY A 30 5.57 -32.87 -19.87
C GLY A 30 5.45 -33.75 -18.61
N MET A 31 4.98 -35.00 -18.74
CA MET A 31 5.30 -36.04 -17.74
C MET A 31 6.67 -36.62 -18.07
N ALA A 32 7.66 -36.45 -17.17
CA ALA A 32 8.91 -37.22 -17.17
C ALA A 32 9.40 -37.44 -15.73
N SER A 33 9.36 -38.69 -15.32
CA SER A 33 9.99 -39.30 -14.14
C SER A 33 11.52 -39.21 -14.15
N GLY A 34 12.17 -39.03 -12.98
CA GLY A 34 13.57 -39.48 -12.80
C GLY A 34 14.42 -38.72 -11.77
N LEU A 35 14.66 -39.38 -10.62
CA LEU A 35 15.83 -39.33 -9.73
C LEU A 35 16.88 -38.21 -9.93
N GLY A 36 17.09 -37.44 -8.85
CA GLY A 36 18.43 -37.00 -8.46
C GLY A 36 18.79 -35.53 -8.68
N THR A 37 18.25 -34.63 -7.85
CA THR A 37 18.98 -33.44 -7.40
C THR A 37 18.50 -33.09 -5.99
N GLY A 38 19.35 -33.30 -4.98
CA GLY A 38 19.12 -32.72 -3.66
C GLY A 38 19.26 -31.22 -3.79
N ALA A 39 18.15 -30.49 -3.80
CA ALA A 39 18.15 -29.05 -3.67
C ALA A 39 17.88 -28.71 -2.20
N TYR A 40 18.98 -28.46 -1.52
CA TYR A 40 19.05 -27.78 -0.24
C TYR A 40 18.58 -26.33 -0.47
N LEU A 41 17.27 -26.10 -0.41
CA LEU A 41 16.68 -24.76 -0.46
C LEU A 41 15.69 -24.62 0.70
N ALA A 42 16.26 -24.48 1.89
CA ALA A 42 15.58 -23.77 2.96
C ALA A 42 15.86 -22.27 2.73
N ASP A 43 15.19 -21.67 1.74
CA ASP A 43 15.05 -20.21 1.67
C ASP A 43 13.63 -19.89 2.12
N ARG A 44 13.52 -19.31 3.31
CA ARG A 44 12.34 -18.57 3.75
C ARG A 44 12.49 -17.16 3.18
N GLU A 45 12.18 -17.00 1.91
CA GLU A 45 12.00 -15.68 1.29
C GLU A 45 10.52 -15.54 0.96
N THR A 46 9.79 -14.85 1.85
CA THR A 46 8.40 -14.45 1.61
C THR A 46 8.44 -13.26 0.66
N PHE A 47 8.30 -13.51 -0.65
CA PHE A 47 8.07 -12.42 -1.60
C PHE A 47 6.69 -11.80 -1.29
N PRO A 48 6.59 -10.47 -1.14
CA PRO A 48 5.33 -9.81 -0.75
C PRO A 48 4.17 -10.06 -1.73
N ASP A 49 4.46 -10.41 -2.99
CA ASP A 49 3.47 -10.59 -4.06
C ASP A 49 3.33 -12.02 -4.61
N ASN A 50 3.89 -13.04 -3.94
CA ASN A 50 3.67 -14.45 -4.35
C ASN A 50 3.13 -15.27 -3.18
N ALA A 51 1.85 -15.66 -3.26
CA ALA A 51 1.19 -16.55 -2.28
C ALA A 51 1.66 -18.01 -2.32
N PHE A 52 2.64 -18.35 -3.18
CA PHE A 52 3.16 -19.70 -3.31
C PHE A 52 4.46 -19.88 -2.50
N GLY A 53 4.31 -20.27 -1.24
CA GLY A 53 5.40 -20.87 -0.47
C GLY A 53 5.72 -22.28 -0.95
N ALA A 54 6.99 -22.68 -0.89
CA ALA A 54 7.42 -24.05 -1.17
C ALA A 54 6.74 -25.04 -0.22
N GLY A 55 5.63 -25.65 -0.66
CA GLY A 55 4.78 -26.53 0.17
C GLY A 55 3.28 -26.44 -0.11
N ALA A 56 2.84 -25.40 -0.84
CA ALA A 56 1.44 -25.18 -1.20
C ALA A 56 0.91 -26.31 -2.09
N VAL A 57 0.23 -27.30 -1.48
CA VAL A 57 -0.55 -28.29 -2.22
C VAL A 57 -1.82 -28.64 -1.45
N GLY A 58 -2.95 -28.30 -2.07
CA GLY A 58 -4.21 -29.02 -1.93
C GLY A 58 -5.29 -28.31 -1.13
N LEU A 59 -5.64 -27.07 -1.50
CA LEU A 59 -6.88 -26.45 -1.08
C LEU A 59 -7.93 -26.55 -2.18
N THR A 60 -9.19 -26.64 -1.75
CA THR A 60 -10.36 -26.43 -2.60
C THR A 60 -11.21 -25.32 -2.03
N VAL A 61 -11.87 -24.57 -2.89
CA VAL A 61 -12.95 -23.64 -2.56
C VAL A 61 -14.21 -24.17 -3.24
N ASP A 62 -15.26 -24.42 -2.47
CA ASP A 62 -16.52 -25.03 -2.94
C ASP A 62 -16.31 -26.36 -3.69
N GLY A 63 -15.27 -27.11 -3.30
CA GLY A 63 -14.88 -28.39 -3.89
C GLY A 63 -13.99 -28.29 -5.13
N ASP A 64 -13.74 -27.09 -5.66
CA ASP A 64 -12.87 -26.88 -6.81
C ASP A 64 -11.45 -26.46 -6.37
N PRO A 65 -10.37 -26.95 -7.04
CA PRO A 65 -9.01 -26.53 -6.73
C PRO A 65 -8.83 -25.02 -6.84
N THR A 66 -8.22 -24.40 -5.83
CA THR A 66 -7.94 -22.97 -5.77
C THR A 66 -6.44 -22.66 -5.85
N ASP A 67 -6.10 -21.47 -6.31
CA ASP A 67 -4.76 -20.88 -6.22
C ASP A 67 -4.51 -20.17 -4.88
N GLY A 68 -5.50 -20.15 -4.00
CA GLY A 68 -5.45 -19.46 -2.71
C GLY A 68 -5.97 -18.02 -2.75
N THR A 69 -6.68 -17.60 -3.80
CA THR A 69 -7.41 -16.33 -3.80
C THR A 69 -8.91 -16.58 -3.98
N VAL A 70 -9.73 -15.91 -3.17
CA VAL A 70 -11.19 -15.95 -3.25
C VAL A 70 -11.69 -14.52 -3.25
N THR A 71 -12.47 -14.16 -4.26
CA THR A 71 -13.18 -12.88 -4.31
C THR A 71 -14.60 -13.10 -3.81
N VAL A 72 -15.03 -12.33 -2.82
CA VAL A 72 -16.37 -12.37 -2.24
C VAL A 72 -17.09 -11.07 -2.60
N GLY A 73 -18.25 -11.19 -3.24
CA GLY A 73 -18.99 -10.06 -3.81
C GLY A 73 -19.21 -10.20 -5.33
N PRO A 74 -19.53 -9.11 -6.04
CA PRO A 74 -19.58 -7.73 -5.55
C PRO A 74 -20.71 -7.49 -4.54
N PHE A 75 -20.42 -6.72 -3.49
CA PHE A 75 -21.40 -6.23 -2.54
C PHE A 75 -22.11 -5.02 -3.14
N ALA A 76 -23.29 -5.26 -3.70
CA ALA A 76 -24.16 -4.19 -4.16
C ALA A 76 -24.80 -3.48 -2.96
N VAL A 77 -24.70 -2.16 -2.93
CA VAL A 77 -25.26 -1.34 -1.86
C VAL A 77 -26.72 -0.99 -2.18
N ASP A 78 -27.65 -1.69 -1.54
CA ASP A 78 -29.08 -1.40 -1.65
C ASP A 78 -29.64 -0.76 -0.37
N ARG A 79 -29.92 0.55 -0.45
CA ARG A 79 -30.58 1.31 0.63
C ARG A 79 -32.05 0.93 0.83
N THR A 80 -32.64 0.04 0.02
CA THR A 80 -34.07 -0.30 0.17
C THR A 80 -34.31 -1.45 1.16
N THR A 81 -33.26 -2.12 1.64
CA THR A 81 -33.32 -3.22 2.61
C THR A 81 -32.75 -2.81 3.97
N PHE A 82 -33.31 -1.78 4.60
CA PHE A 82 -32.86 -1.28 5.91
C PHE A 82 -33.19 -2.20 7.10
N ASP A 83 -34.20 -3.08 6.98
CA ASP A 83 -34.72 -3.83 8.15
C ASP A 83 -34.15 -5.26 8.27
N GLY A 84 -33.43 -5.75 7.26
CA GLY A 84 -32.88 -7.10 7.22
C GLY A 84 -31.39 -7.08 6.94
N ARG A 85 -30.59 -7.72 7.78
CA ARG A 85 -29.21 -8.07 7.44
C ARG A 85 -29.26 -8.93 6.17
N PRO A 86 -28.50 -8.60 5.11
CA PRO A 86 -28.51 -9.41 3.90
C PRO A 86 -28.01 -10.82 4.22
N GLU A 87 -28.40 -11.78 3.39
CA GLU A 87 -27.87 -13.14 3.50
C GLU A 87 -26.35 -13.10 3.28
N PRO A 88 -25.56 -13.75 4.14
CA PRO A 88 -24.12 -13.77 3.97
C PRO A 88 -23.72 -14.49 2.69
N GLU A 89 -22.71 -13.97 2.03
CA GLU A 89 -21.99 -14.72 0.99
C GLU A 89 -21.18 -15.83 1.67
N ARG A 90 -21.23 -17.04 1.10
CA ARG A 90 -20.64 -18.22 1.72
C ARG A 90 -19.75 -18.97 0.73
N PHE A 91 -18.59 -19.42 1.23
CA PHE A 91 -17.74 -20.38 0.53
C PHE A 91 -17.15 -21.41 1.50
N GLU A 92 -16.79 -22.57 0.97
CA GLU A 92 -16.29 -23.71 1.74
C GLU A 92 -14.83 -24.00 1.42
N ILE A 93 -13.97 -23.97 2.44
CA ILE A 93 -12.55 -24.32 2.30
C ILE A 93 -12.36 -25.80 2.62
N GLY A 94 -11.84 -26.55 1.65
CA GLY A 94 -11.56 -27.98 1.78
C GLY A 94 -10.09 -28.31 1.56
N ALA A 95 -9.68 -29.51 1.98
CA ALA A 95 -8.39 -30.09 1.64
C ALA A 95 -8.56 -31.04 0.45
N SER A 96 -7.69 -30.96 -0.55
CA SER A 96 -7.87 -31.71 -1.80
C SER A 96 -7.25 -33.12 -1.77
N ALA A 97 -6.20 -33.34 -0.98
CA ALA A 97 -5.41 -34.57 -1.07
C ALA A 97 -4.64 -34.96 0.19
N ASN A 98 -4.18 -33.99 1.00
CA ASN A 98 -3.47 -34.28 2.25
C ASN A 98 -4.01 -33.35 3.35
N PRO A 99 -3.91 -33.75 4.63
CA PRO A 99 -4.29 -32.87 5.71
C PRO A 99 -3.45 -31.58 5.73
N VAL A 100 -4.13 -30.44 5.84
CA VAL A 100 -3.51 -29.11 5.79
C VAL A 100 -3.97 -28.24 6.95
N ARG A 101 -3.13 -27.28 7.32
CA ARG A 101 -3.49 -26.12 8.14
C ARG A 101 -3.80 -24.95 7.23
N VAL A 102 -4.68 -24.07 7.65
CA VAL A 102 -5.20 -23.01 6.79
C VAL A 102 -5.09 -21.67 7.50
N TRP A 103 -4.47 -20.72 6.81
CA TRP A 103 -4.48 -19.32 7.18
C TRP A 103 -5.33 -18.55 6.17
N LEU A 104 -6.19 -17.69 6.69
CA LEU A 104 -7.01 -16.75 5.95
C LEU A 104 -6.47 -15.35 6.21
N ALA A 105 -6.23 -14.60 5.15
CA ALA A 105 -5.90 -13.18 5.19
C ALA A 105 -6.76 -12.41 4.17
N THR A 106 -6.73 -11.10 4.26
CA THR A 106 -7.32 -10.20 3.24
C THR A 106 -6.19 -9.44 2.54
N ARG A 107 -6.52 -8.72 1.47
CA ARG A 107 -5.65 -7.64 1.00
C ARG A 107 -5.73 -6.47 1.97
N CYS A 108 -4.72 -5.60 1.90
CA CYS A 108 -4.83 -4.29 2.53
C CYS A 108 -5.89 -3.47 1.80
N PRO A 109 -6.60 -2.58 2.51
CA PRO A 109 -7.64 -1.78 1.89
C PRO A 109 -7.10 -0.86 0.81
N ASP A 110 -7.86 -0.74 -0.27
CA ASP A 110 -7.48 0.03 -1.45
C ASP A 110 -7.93 1.52 -1.39
N GLY A 111 -8.54 1.95 -0.28
CA GLY A 111 -9.02 3.33 -0.08
C GLY A 111 -10.33 3.67 -0.81
N ASP A 112 -11.15 2.66 -1.14
CA ASP A 112 -12.47 2.91 -1.73
C ASP A 112 -13.43 3.51 -0.70
N PRO A 113 -14.28 4.51 -1.06
CA PRO A 113 -15.21 5.13 -0.11
C PRO A 113 -16.27 4.19 0.49
N LEU A 114 -16.49 3.00 -0.07
CA LEU A 114 -17.30 1.96 0.58
C LEU A 114 -16.54 1.26 1.70
N GLY A 115 -15.21 1.29 1.71
CA GLY A 115 -14.36 0.72 2.76
C GLY A 115 -14.74 1.21 4.15
N ASP A 116 -15.03 2.51 4.27
CA ASP A 116 -15.41 3.13 5.55
C ASP A 116 -16.92 3.06 5.84
N ALA A 117 -17.74 3.04 4.78
CA ALA A 117 -19.20 3.13 4.91
C ALA A 117 -19.88 1.76 5.05
N LEU A 118 -19.33 0.71 4.43
CA LEU A 118 -19.84 -0.66 4.44
C LEU A 118 -19.24 -1.40 5.63
N GLU A 119 -20.08 -1.93 6.51
CA GLU A 119 -19.64 -2.82 7.57
C GLU A 119 -19.70 -4.28 7.11
N VAL A 120 -18.74 -5.10 7.53
CA VAL A 120 -18.69 -6.53 7.23
C VAL A 120 -18.45 -7.33 8.51
N GLU A 121 -19.15 -8.44 8.65
CA GLU A 121 -18.83 -9.49 9.60
C GLU A 121 -18.31 -10.73 8.86
N VAL A 122 -17.16 -11.25 9.28
CA VAL A 122 -16.59 -12.51 8.78
C VAL A 122 -16.72 -13.57 9.86
N VAL A 123 -17.41 -14.66 9.54
CA VAL A 123 -17.64 -15.80 10.43
C VAL A 123 -16.99 -17.04 9.84
N VAL A 124 -16.29 -17.80 10.68
CA VAL A 124 -15.63 -19.05 10.31
C VAL A 124 -16.17 -20.16 11.21
N ASP A 125 -16.77 -21.19 10.63
CA ASP A 125 -17.40 -22.31 11.36
C ASP A 125 -18.36 -21.87 12.49
N GLY A 126 -19.06 -20.74 12.27
CA GLY A 126 -19.99 -20.14 13.24
C GLY A 126 -19.33 -19.25 14.30
N GLU A 127 -18.01 -19.09 14.30
CA GLU A 127 -17.28 -18.18 15.19
C GLU A 127 -16.92 -16.87 14.45
N SER A 128 -17.27 -15.73 15.05
CA SER A 128 -16.98 -14.41 14.46
C SER A 128 -15.47 -14.12 14.54
N LEU A 129 -14.83 -14.02 13.37
CA LEU A 129 -13.42 -13.69 13.22
C LEU A 129 -13.16 -12.20 13.46
N THR A 130 -14.16 -11.36 13.17
CA THR A 130 -14.12 -9.90 13.31
C THR A 130 -14.71 -9.40 14.63
N GLY A 131 -15.37 -10.26 15.41
CA GLY A 131 -16.03 -9.87 16.66
C GLY A 131 -17.32 -9.06 16.47
N GLY A 132 -17.94 -9.18 15.30
CA GLY A 132 -19.11 -8.42 14.87
C GLY A 132 -18.90 -7.67 13.55
N TYR A 133 -19.85 -6.81 13.23
CA TYR A 133 -19.79 -5.90 12.08
C TYR A 133 -18.82 -4.76 12.37
N ARG A 134 -17.92 -4.50 11.42
CA ARG A 134 -16.94 -3.41 11.45
C ARG A 134 -16.73 -2.87 10.03
N PRO A 135 -16.25 -1.63 9.86
CA PRO A 135 -15.95 -1.09 8.53
C PRO A 135 -15.08 -2.04 7.71
N LEU A 136 -15.39 -2.21 6.42
CA LEU A 136 -14.69 -3.11 5.50
C LEU A 136 -13.18 -2.84 5.51
N ALA A 137 -12.77 -1.57 5.48
CA ALA A 137 -11.37 -1.20 5.49
C ALA A 137 -10.65 -1.60 6.79
N GLU A 138 -11.33 -1.53 7.94
CA GLU A 138 -10.79 -2.03 9.21
C GLU A 138 -10.67 -3.56 9.21
N VAL A 139 -11.67 -4.26 8.68
CA VAL A 139 -11.63 -5.72 8.55
C VAL A 139 -10.48 -6.16 7.65
N GLU A 140 -10.29 -5.48 6.52
CA GLU A 140 -9.20 -5.74 5.58
C GLU A 140 -7.82 -5.50 6.22
N ARG A 141 -7.64 -4.41 6.99
CA ARG A 141 -6.39 -4.16 7.73
C ARG A 141 -6.11 -5.22 8.79
N ASP A 142 -7.13 -5.56 9.58
CA ASP A 142 -6.98 -6.50 10.69
C ASP A 142 -6.64 -7.92 10.20
N LEU A 143 -7.31 -8.36 9.13
CA LEU A 143 -7.13 -9.69 8.57
C LEU A 143 -5.96 -9.78 7.59
N ALA A 144 -5.38 -8.66 7.12
CA ALA A 144 -4.20 -8.69 6.27
C ALA A 144 -2.99 -9.38 6.92
N THR A 145 -2.90 -9.33 8.26
CA THR A 145 -1.87 -10.03 9.04
C THR A 145 -2.11 -11.55 9.14
N GLY A 146 -3.22 -12.05 8.62
CA GLY A 146 -3.62 -13.45 8.61
C GLY A 146 -4.12 -13.97 9.95
N ARG A 147 -5.07 -14.90 9.88
CA ARG A 147 -5.59 -15.68 11.00
C ARG A 147 -5.60 -17.15 10.62
N ARG A 148 -5.16 -18.01 11.55
CA ARG A 148 -5.31 -19.45 11.39
C ARG A 148 -6.77 -19.80 11.65
N VAL A 149 -7.40 -20.47 10.70
CA VAL A 149 -8.85 -20.75 10.70
C VAL A 149 -9.19 -22.22 10.91
N ASP A 150 -8.18 -23.09 10.91
CA ASP A 150 -8.38 -24.51 11.23
C ASP A 150 -8.34 -24.77 12.74
N ALA A 151 -9.23 -25.64 13.24
CA ALA A 151 -9.20 -26.14 14.63
C ALA A 151 -8.12 -27.24 14.85
N GLY A 152 -7.31 -27.50 13.83
CA GLY A 152 -6.43 -28.65 13.65
C GLY A 152 -6.44 -29.05 12.18
N CYS A 153 -5.56 -29.97 11.80
CA CYS A 153 -5.40 -30.40 10.40
C CYS A 153 -6.73 -30.72 9.71
N LEU A 154 -7.06 -29.91 8.70
CA LEU A 154 -8.20 -30.09 7.82
C LEU A 154 -7.96 -31.33 6.96
N ASP A 155 -8.76 -32.38 7.16
CA ASP A 155 -8.64 -33.65 6.45
C ASP A 155 -9.40 -33.60 5.11
N PRO A 156 -8.84 -34.15 4.01
CA PRO A 156 -9.55 -34.24 2.72
C PRO A 156 -10.87 -35.00 2.76
N ASP A 157 -11.00 -35.97 3.66
CA ASP A 157 -12.24 -36.74 3.86
C ASP A 157 -13.12 -36.13 4.97
N GLY A 158 -12.70 -35.00 5.55
CA GLY A 158 -13.38 -34.27 6.62
C GLY A 158 -14.44 -33.28 6.12
N GLY A 159 -15.07 -32.60 7.08
CA GLY A 159 -15.95 -31.46 6.76
C GLY A 159 -15.13 -30.23 6.36
N PRO A 160 -15.63 -29.40 5.43
CA PRO A 160 -14.96 -28.16 5.07
C PRO A 160 -15.05 -27.13 6.19
N ILE A 161 -14.15 -26.15 6.17
CA ILE A 161 -14.29 -24.91 6.95
C ILE A 161 -15.27 -24.02 6.20
N VAL A 162 -16.34 -23.61 6.87
CA VAL A 162 -17.36 -22.73 6.28
C VAL A 162 -17.00 -21.29 6.61
N VAL A 163 -16.88 -20.44 5.58
CA VAL A 163 -16.68 -19.01 5.74
C VAL A 163 -17.92 -18.27 5.26
N GLU A 164 -18.45 -17.39 6.10
CA GLU A 164 -19.59 -16.54 5.82
C GLU A 164 -19.17 -15.07 5.94
N VAL A 165 -19.49 -14.27 4.92
CA VAL A 165 -19.19 -12.84 4.84
C VAL A 165 -20.51 -12.09 4.71
N ALA A 166 -20.87 -11.37 5.77
CA ALA A 166 -22.12 -10.64 5.83
C ALA A 166 -21.86 -9.13 5.66
N PRO A 167 -22.12 -8.54 4.48
CA PRO A 167 -22.06 -7.10 4.29
C PRO A 167 -23.25 -6.42 4.94
N TYR A 168 -23.12 -5.19 5.40
CA TYR A 168 -24.20 -4.37 5.93
C TYR A 168 -23.88 -2.89 5.75
N LEU A 169 -24.83 -2.12 5.23
CA LEU A 169 -24.69 -0.67 5.15
C LEU A 169 -25.53 -0.02 6.27
N PRO A 170 -24.91 0.61 7.28
CA PRO A 170 -25.62 1.38 8.30
C PRO A 170 -26.53 2.47 7.69
N ALA A 171 -27.63 2.78 8.39
CA ALA A 171 -28.63 3.74 7.92
C ALA A 171 -28.14 5.19 7.90
N ASP A 172 -27.15 5.49 8.71
CA ASP A 172 -26.46 6.78 8.82
C ASP A 172 -25.24 6.90 7.90
N SER A 173 -24.91 5.86 7.12
CA SER A 173 -23.80 5.90 6.16
C SER A 173 -24.03 6.95 5.05
N PRO A 174 -22.95 7.60 4.57
CA PRO A 174 -23.00 8.61 3.50
C PRO A 174 -23.60 8.05 2.20
N ASP A 175 -23.99 8.95 1.28
CA ASP A 175 -24.54 8.52 -0.02
C ASP A 175 -23.46 7.92 -0.91
N VAL A 176 -23.40 6.60 -0.86
CA VAL A 176 -22.55 5.73 -1.68
C VAL A 176 -23.39 4.92 -2.68
N GLY A 177 -24.62 5.34 -2.95
CA GLY A 177 -25.56 4.62 -3.81
C GLY A 177 -25.01 4.34 -5.21
N GLY A 178 -25.19 3.10 -5.69
CA GLY A 178 -24.74 2.66 -7.01
C GLY A 178 -23.26 2.28 -7.11
N LYS A 179 -22.53 2.31 -5.99
CA LYS A 179 -21.17 1.74 -5.90
C LYS A 179 -21.25 0.24 -5.58
N GLU A 180 -20.21 -0.47 -5.99
CA GLU A 180 -19.98 -1.88 -5.72
C GLU A 180 -18.55 -2.03 -5.21
N THR A 181 -18.33 -2.92 -4.25
CA THR A 181 -17.00 -3.30 -3.77
C THR A 181 -16.95 -4.81 -3.56
N GLU A 182 -15.76 -5.37 -3.37
CA GLU A 182 -15.56 -6.80 -3.13
C GLU A 182 -14.54 -7.00 -2.01
N LEU A 183 -14.62 -8.13 -1.31
CA LEU A 183 -13.60 -8.55 -0.36
C LEU A 183 -12.72 -9.60 -1.02
N THR A 184 -11.41 -9.33 -1.14
CA THR A 184 -10.45 -10.35 -1.58
C THR A 184 -9.85 -11.08 -0.39
N VAL A 185 -10.12 -12.37 -0.30
CA VAL A 185 -9.55 -13.31 0.67
C VAL A 185 -8.36 -14.04 0.06
N ARG A 186 -7.26 -14.12 0.81
CA ARG A 186 -6.07 -14.90 0.53
C ARG A 186 -5.99 -16.09 1.47
N LEU A 187 -5.85 -17.28 0.91
CA LEU A 187 -5.70 -18.53 1.63
C LEU A 187 -4.28 -19.04 1.48
N TYR A 188 -3.70 -19.50 2.58
CA TYR A 188 -2.45 -20.23 2.58
C TYR A 188 -2.64 -21.56 3.29
N ALA A 189 -2.09 -22.63 2.71
CA ALA A 189 -2.11 -23.95 3.31
C ALA A 189 -0.71 -24.53 3.52
N GLU A 190 -0.53 -25.15 4.68
CA GLU A 190 0.66 -25.90 5.03
C GLU A 190 0.30 -27.36 5.35
N GLN A 191 1.05 -28.32 4.81
CA GLN A 191 0.81 -29.74 5.07
C GLN A 191 1.19 -30.13 6.49
N CYS A 192 0.26 -30.80 7.18
CA CYS A 192 0.42 -31.14 8.59
C CYS A 192 1.55 -32.12 8.92
N ARG A 193 1.90 -33.02 7.99
CA ARG A 193 2.88 -34.11 8.23
C ARG A 193 4.30 -33.63 8.54
N HIS A 194 4.60 -32.34 8.35
CA HIS A 194 5.95 -31.78 8.49
C HIS A 194 6.12 -30.78 9.62
N VAL A 195 5.02 -30.35 10.24
CA VAL A 195 5.04 -29.29 11.27
C VAL A 195 4.13 -29.74 12.41
N SER A 196 4.63 -29.75 13.64
CA SER A 196 3.82 -30.07 14.81
C SER A 196 2.85 -28.93 15.15
N GLU A 197 1.79 -29.20 15.92
CA GLU A 197 0.88 -28.13 16.39
C GLU A 197 1.60 -27.05 17.21
N ALA A 198 2.63 -27.42 17.96
CA ALA A 198 3.41 -26.45 18.72
C ALA A 198 4.20 -25.50 17.79
N GLU A 199 4.76 -26.04 16.70
CA GLU A 199 5.49 -25.24 15.70
C GLU A 199 4.53 -24.38 14.88
N ALA A 200 3.37 -24.92 14.48
CA ALA A 200 2.35 -24.18 13.74
C ALA A 200 1.72 -23.02 14.54
N ASN A 201 1.75 -23.09 15.87
CA ASN A 201 1.30 -22.03 16.77
C ASN A 201 2.42 -21.06 17.18
N ALA A 202 3.65 -21.27 16.71
CA ALA A 202 4.75 -20.36 17.01
C ALA A 202 4.57 -19.02 16.27
N PRO A 203 5.05 -17.89 16.81
CA PRO A 203 4.87 -16.57 16.20
C PRO A 203 5.35 -16.45 14.74
N GLY A 204 6.34 -17.24 14.33
CA GLY A 204 6.89 -17.25 12.97
C GLY A 204 6.22 -18.22 11.99
N ALA A 205 5.15 -18.92 12.40
CA ALA A 205 4.46 -19.88 11.53
C ALA A 205 3.41 -19.22 10.62
N ASN A 206 2.88 -18.07 11.02
CA ASN A 206 1.89 -17.35 10.22
C ASN A 206 2.58 -16.73 8.97
N PRO A 207 2.20 -17.15 7.76
CA PRO A 207 2.80 -16.68 6.50
C PRO A 207 2.52 -15.20 6.21
N PHE A 208 1.51 -14.61 6.87
CA PHE A 208 1.09 -13.23 6.68
C PHE A 208 1.53 -12.29 7.81
N ALA A 209 2.26 -12.80 8.83
CA ALA A 209 2.61 -12.01 10.00
C ALA A 209 3.47 -10.77 9.71
N GLY A 210 4.18 -10.75 8.57
CA GLY A 210 4.98 -9.60 8.13
C GLY A 210 4.22 -8.59 7.27
N VAL A 211 2.94 -8.84 6.97
CA VAL A 211 2.13 -7.89 6.19
C VAL A 211 1.85 -6.67 7.06
N VAL A 212 2.24 -5.51 6.54
CA VAL A 212 1.90 -4.22 7.10
C VAL A 212 1.07 -3.52 6.04
N CYS A 213 -0.19 -3.23 6.37
CA CYS A 213 -0.96 -2.30 5.57
C CYS A 213 -0.44 -0.92 5.88
N GLU A 214 0.44 -0.41 5.00
CA GLU A 214 0.67 1.03 4.92
C GLU A 214 -0.71 1.66 4.77
N GLY A 215 -1.07 2.52 5.72
CA GLY A 215 -2.42 3.00 5.87
C GLY A 215 -2.87 3.69 4.60
N SER A 216 -3.90 3.15 3.95
CA SER A 216 -4.60 3.82 2.84
C SER A 216 -5.43 5.04 3.27
N GLU A 217 -5.25 5.56 4.49
CA GLU A 217 -5.84 6.83 4.97
C GLU A 217 -4.99 7.54 6.05
N ALA A 218 -3.76 7.09 6.34
CA ALA A 218 -2.95 7.71 7.41
C ALA A 218 -1.45 7.79 7.12
N ASP A 219 -0.92 6.94 6.23
CA ASP A 219 0.49 7.02 5.87
C ASP A 219 0.66 7.95 4.69
N CYS A 220 0.63 9.24 4.99
CA CYS A 220 1.12 10.26 4.09
C CYS A 220 2.60 9.96 3.79
N PRO A 221 2.97 9.39 2.62
CA PRO A 221 4.31 8.84 2.40
C PRO A 221 5.38 9.95 2.39
N GLY A 222 4.95 11.19 2.22
CA GLY A 222 5.68 12.42 2.39
C GLY A 222 4.68 13.57 2.36
N CYS A 223 4.87 14.55 3.24
CA CYS A 223 4.08 15.77 3.24
C CYS A 223 4.82 16.83 2.41
N VAL A 224 4.42 16.97 1.14
CA VAL A 224 5.11 17.85 0.18
C VAL A 224 4.30 19.11 -0.08
N GLU A 225 4.97 20.26 -0.20
CA GLU A 225 4.31 21.51 -0.58
C GLU A 225 3.70 21.37 -1.99
N PHE A 226 2.39 21.53 -2.07
CA PHE A 226 1.61 21.34 -3.28
C PHE A 226 1.44 22.65 -4.04
N GLY A 227 1.04 23.68 -3.30
CA GLY A 227 0.82 25.00 -3.85
C GLY A 227 0.38 26.00 -2.80
N LYS A 228 0.19 27.22 -3.26
CA LYS A 228 -0.11 28.37 -2.41
C LYS A 228 -1.29 29.15 -2.96
N ALA A 229 -2.21 29.56 -2.11
CA ALA A 229 -3.28 30.51 -2.48
C ALA A 229 -3.13 31.81 -1.71
N ASP A 230 -3.15 32.93 -2.41
CA ASP A 230 -3.18 34.26 -1.80
C ASP A 230 -4.61 34.67 -1.46
N PHE A 231 -4.81 35.15 -0.23
CA PHE A 231 -6.11 35.53 0.30
C PHE A 231 -6.27 37.04 0.19
N GLY A 232 -7.40 37.47 -0.36
CA GLY A 232 -7.77 38.87 -0.41
C GLY A 232 -8.31 39.36 0.93
N GLY A 233 -8.28 40.68 1.16
CA GLY A 233 -8.85 41.32 2.34
C GLY A 233 -10.39 41.23 2.47
N SER A 234 -11.06 40.50 1.59
CA SER A 234 -12.53 40.33 1.57
C SER A 234 -12.93 38.88 1.27
N THR A 235 -12.26 37.91 1.89
CA THR A 235 -12.55 36.48 1.69
C THR A 235 -13.80 36.07 2.48
N ALA A 236 -14.71 35.32 1.85
CA ALA A 236 -15.95 34.83 2.42
C ALA A 236 -16.20 33.34 2.09
N PRO A 237 -17.07 32.64 2.85
CA PRO A 237 -17.48 31.28 2.51
C PRO A 237 -18.10 31.20 1.11
N GLY A 238 -17.68 30.21 0.34
CA GLY A 238 -18.04 30.00 -1.06
C GLY A 238 -17.08 30.67 -2.06
N ASP A 239 -16.14 31.49 -1.60
CA ASP A 239 -15.09 32.01 -2.46
C ASP A 239 -14.15 30.89 -2.91
N VAL A 240 -13.62 31.04 -4.13
CA VAL A 240 -12.75 30.06 -4.78
C VAL A 240 -11.47 30.76 -5.19
N LEU A 241 -10.34 30.25 -4.70
CA LEU A 241 -9.02 30.81 -4.92
C LEU A 241 -8.15 29.82 -5.69
N SER A 242 -7.56 30.23 -6.80
CA SER A 242 -6.65 29.38 -7.55
C SER A 242 -5.36 29.12 -6.77
N LEU A 243 -4.88 27.88 -6.82
CA LEU A 243 -3.62 27.49 -6.22
C LEU A 243 -2.47 27.77 -7.20
N GLU A 244 -1.50 28.58 -6.77
CA GLU A 244 -0.21 28.67 -7.43
C GLU A 244 0.55 27.37 -7.16
N MET A 245 0.67 26.54 -8.19
CA MET A 245 1.27 25.21 -8.08
C MET A 245 2.77 25.32 -7.84
N ILE A 246 3.24 24.68 -6.76
CA ILE A 246 4.67 24.54 -6.43
C ILE A 246 5.18 23.18 -6.93
N LEU A 247 4.33 22.14 -6.83
CA LEU A 247 4.69 20.80 -7.25
C LEU A 247 4.66 20.65 -8.77
N ASN A 248 5.79 20.26 -9.36
CA ASN A 248 5.93 20.07 -10.80
C ASN A 248 5.09 18.89 -11.30
N GLY A 249 4.30 19.13 -12.36
CA GLY A 249 3.47 18.10 -13.00
C GLY A 249 2.07 17.94 -12.38
N ALA A 250 1.76 18.67 -11.30
CA ALA A 250 0.40 18.74 -10.78
C ALA A 250 -0.50 19.62 -11.68
N GLY A 251 -1.74 19.19 -11.89
CA GLY A 251 -2.75 19.96 -12.62
C GLY A 251 -3.18 21.23 -11.85
N PRO A 252 -3.97 22.12 -12.46
CA PRO A 252 -4.53 23.27 -11.76
C PRO A 252 -5.49 22.82 -10.64
N HIS A 253 -5.31 23.39 -9.46
CA HIS A 253 -6.16 23.15 -8.29
C HIS A 253 -6.64 24.47 -7.70
N GLU A 254 -7.71 24.39 -6.91
CA GLU A 254 -8.34 25.54 -6.27
C GLU A 254 -8.65 25.22 -4.80
N VAL A 255 -8.74 26.28 -4.01
CA VAL A 255 -9.19 26.25 -2.62
C VAL A 255 -10.55 26.92 -2.55
N GLU A 256 -11.56 26.17 -2.12
CA GLU A 256 -12.89 26.72 -1.84
C GLU A 256 -13.08 26.93 -0.36
N ILE A 257 -13.43 28.16 0.01
CA ILE A 257 -13.59 28.57 1.41
C ILE A 257 -14.89 28.02 1.96
N THR A 258 -14.81 27.26 3.05
CA THR A 258 -15.97 26.68 3.73
C THR A 258 -16.39 27.52 4.93
N GLU A 259 -15.42 28.12 5.62
CA GLU A 259 -15.66 28.96 6.81
C GLU A 259 -14.58 30.05 6.96
N VAL A 260 -14.92 31.18 7.59
CA VAL A 260 -13.97 32.26 7.89
C VAL A 260 -14.21 32.80 9.31
N GLU A 261 -13.12 33.16 9.99
CA GLU A 261 -13.16 33.97 11.21
C GLU A 261 -12.65 35.38 10.90
N THR A 262 -13.38 36.41 11.36
CA THR A 262 -13.01 37.83 11.14
C THR A 262 -12.88 38.60 12.46
N LYS A 263 -12.06 39.66 12.45
CA LYS A 263 -12.05 40.70 13.51
C LYS A 263 -13.25 41.66 13.38
N ASP A 264 -13.42 42.51 14.39
CA ASP A 264 -14.43 43.57 14.43
C ASP A 264 -14.36 44.56 13.24
N ASP A 265 -13.19 44.70 12.61
CA ASP A 265 -12.95 45.55 11.43
C ASP A 265 -13.15 44.81 10.09
N GLY A 266 -13.53 43.52 10.14
CA GLY A 266 -13.80 42.68 8.97
C GLY A 266 -12.56 41.97 8.40
N GLU A 267 -11.38 42.14 9.00
CA GLU A 267 -10.16 41.45 8.54
C GLU A 267 -10.23 39.94 8.90
N VAL A 268 -10.04 39.08 7.91
CA VAL A 268 -10.04 37.61 8.08
C VAL A 268 -8.78 37.16 8.82
N VAL A 269 -8.95 36.42 9.91
CA VAL A 269 -7.88 35.93 10.79
C VAL A 269 -7.76 34.41 10.86
N GLY A 270 -8.71 33.69 10.25
CA GLY A 270 -8.68 32.25 10.13
C GLY A 270 -9.64 31.80 9.04
N VAL A 271 -9.35 30.65 8.43
CA VAL A 271 -10.11 30.09 7.32
C VAL A 271 -10.21 28.58 7.45
N ALA A 272 -11.36 28.03 7.09
CA ALA A 272 -11.52 26.61 6.76
C ALA A 272 -11.78 26.50 5.27
N PHE A 273 -11.28 25.45 4.63
CA PHE A 273 -11.43 25.28 3.19
C PHE A 273 -11.30 23.83 2.75
N ARG A 274 -11.71 23.58 1.50
CA ARG A 274 -11.46 22.33 0.78
C ARG A 274 -10.62 22.56 -0.46
N LEU A 275 -9.71 21.63 -0.73
CA LEU A 275 -8.92 21.54 -1.94
C LEU A 275 -9.73 20.79 -3.01
N ARG A 276 -9.72 21.31 -4.23
CA ARG A 276 -10.44 20.72 -5.36
C ARG A 276 -9.67 20.90 -6.67
N ASP A 277 -9.95 20.04 -7.64
CA ASP A 277 -9.46 20.21 -9.01
C ASP A 277 -10.25 21.30 -9.76
N ALA A 278 -9.86 21.58 -11.00
CA ALA A 278 -10.52 22.58 -11.86
C ALA A 278 -11.96 22.21 -12.27
N ASP A 279 -12.36 20.95 -12.13
CA ASP A 279 -13.71 20.46 -12.44
C ASP A 279 -14.62 20.47 -11.19
N GLY A 280 -14.07 20.80 -10.02
CA GLY A 280 -14.78 20.88 -8.75
C GLY A 280 -14.83 19.56 -7.97
N ASN A 281 -14.07 18.54 -8.38
CA ASN A 281 -13.95 17.30 -7.62
C ASN A 281 -12.96 17.49 -6.46
N PRO A 282 -13.09 16.70 -5.36
CA PRO A 282 -12.12 16.72 -4.26
C PRO A 282 -10.68 16.56 -4.76
N GLY A 283 -9.78 17.40 -4.24
CA GLY A 283 -8.36 17.34 -4.52
C GLY A 283 -7.64 16.23 -3.74
N PRO A 284 -6.31 16.10 -3.88
CA PRO A 284 -5.53 15.14 -3.09
C PRO A 284 -5.60 15.46 -1.59
N ASP A 285 -5.38 14.46 -0.75
CA ASP A 285 -5.40 14.64 0.71
C ASP A 285 -4.28 15.53 1.19
N MET A 286 -4.65 16.51 2.01
CA MET A 286 -3.76 17.44 2.67
C MET A 286 -3.25 16.83 3.96
N CYS A 287 -1.97 17.01 4.22
CA CYS A 287 -1.31 16.59 5.46
C CYS A 287 -0.93 17.76 6.35
N SER A 288 -0.73 18.95 5.76
CA SER A 288 -0.41 20.14 6.53
C SER A 288 -0.83 21.39 5.78
N VAL A 289 -1.23 22.39 6.55
CA VAL A 289 -1.66 23.70 6.05
C VAL A 289 -0.95 24.78 6.84
N ALA A 290 -0.23 25.67 6.15
CA ALA A 290 0.50 26.77 6.78
C ALA A 290 -0.14 28.12 6.43
N ILE A 291 -0.61 28.87 7.44
CA ILE A 291 -1.27 30.17 7.26
C ILE A 291 -0.28 31.31 7.53
N LYS A 292 0.03 32.10 6.51
CA LYS A 292 0.88 33.29 6.66
C LYS A 292 0.06 34.52 7.06
N GLY A 293 0.54 35.21 8.09
CA GLY A 293 0.04 36.52 8.50
C GLY A 293 1.07 37.30 9.32
N GLY A 294 1.14 38.61 9.13
CA GLY A 294 2.09 39.49 9.82
C GLY A 294 3.50 39.49 9.21
N PRO A 295 4.45 40.25 9.80
CA PRO A 295 5.78 40.48 9.20
C PRO A 295 6.69 39.24 9.26
N ASP A 296 7.34 38.96 8.13
CA ASP A 296 8.50 38.08 7.85
C ASP A 296 8.76 36.93 8.84
N ARG A 297 7.75 36.08 9.01
CA ARG A 297 7.94 34.73 9.55
C ARG A 297 7.42 33.72 8.55
N ASP A 298 8.13 32.61 8.46
CA ASP A 298 7.59 31.43 7.79
C ASP A 298 6.51 30.85 8.70
N PRO A 299 5.31 30.61 8.16
CA PRO A 299 4.22 30.06 8.94
C PRO A 299 4.57 28.62 9.34
N GLU A 300 4.32 28.27 10.60
CA GLU A 300 4.32 26.87 11.02
C GLU A 300 3.09 26.19 10.42
N GLY A 301 3.29 25.00 9.86
CA GLY A 301 2.21 24.15 9.36
C GLY A 301 1.37 23.63 10.51
N VAL A 302 0.06 23.56 10.30
CA VAL A 302 -0.89 22.84 11.14
C VAL A 302 -1.15 21.51 10.47
N ASP A 303 -0.92 20.42 11.19
CA ASP A 303 -1.14 19.07 10.70
C ASP A 303 -2.64 18.80 10.52
N ILE A 304 -2.97 18.10 9.44
CA ILE A 304 -4.32 17.62 9.14
C ILE A 304 -4.32 16.12 9.43
N ASP A 305 -5.03 15.71 10.48
CA ASP A 305 -5.09 14.33 10.96
C ASP A 305 -6.55 13.95 11.30
N PRO A 306 -7.17 12.98 10.60
CA PRO A 306 -6.62 12.24 9.47
C PRO A 306 -6.41 13.14 8.24
N VAL A 307 -5.52 12.72 7.33
CA VAL A 307 -5.29 13.46 6.08
C VAL A 307 -6.57 13.53 5.27
N ALA A 308 -6.86 14.69 4.70
CA ALA A 308 -8.12 14.92 3.99
C ALA A 308 -8.00 16.04 2.96
N SER A 309 -8.82 16.02 1.92
CA SER A 309 -8.96 17.13 0.97
C SER A 309 -9.61 18.39 1.56
N GLU A 310 -9.98 18.41 2.85
CA GLU A 310 -10.52 19.58 3.55
C GLU A 310 -9.90 19.76 4.93
N THR A 311 -9.91 21.00 5.44
CA THR A 311 -9.33 21.27 6.77
C THR A 311 -10.23 20.81 7.92
N GLY A 312 -11.54 20.66 7.69
CA GLY A 312 -12.55 20.30 8.70
C GLY A 312 -12.82 21.36 9.78
N GLU A 313 -11.82 22.15 10.14
CA GLU A 313 -11.89 23.25 11.11
C GLU A 313 -11.17 24.51 10.62
N ILE A 314 -11.39 25.63 11.32
CA ILE A 314 -10.76 26.92 11.02
C ILE A 314 -9.29 26.88 11.43
N VAL A 315 -8.40 27.02 10.44
CA VAL A 315 -6.97 27.22 10.65
C VAL A 315 -6.68 28.71 10.78
N PHE A 316 -6.00 29.09 11.87
CA PHE A 316 -5.82 30.49 12.22
C PHE A 316 -4.45 31.05 11.87
N ALA A 317 -4.42 32.32 11.48
CA ALA A 317 -3.19 33.07 11.36
C ALA A 317 -2.45 33.21 12.71
N PRO A 318 -1.11 33.38 12.66
CA PRO A 318 -0.28 33.58 13.84
C PRO A 318 -0.74 34.77 14.69
N ARG A 319 -0.43 34.71 15.99
CA ARG A 319 -0.68 35.82 16.93
C ARG A 319 0.51 36.77 16.92
N ASN A 320 0.20 38.06 17.00
CA ASN A 320 1.18 39.10 17.24
C ASN A 320 1.72 38.94 18.68
N PRO A 321 3.04 38.78 18.87
CA PRO A 321 3.63 38.53 20.18
C PRO A 321 3.52 39.72 21.15
N THR A 322 3.28 40.93 20.63
CA THR A 322 3.20 42.15 21.43
C THR A 322 1.80 42.38 22.01
N ASN A 323 0.74 42.05 21.28
CA ASN A 323 -0.64 42.35 21.69
C ASN A 323 -1.57 41.13 21.74
N GLY A 324 -1.09 39.93 21.39
CA GLY A 324 -1.84 38.67 21.42
C GLY A 324 -2.95 38.53 20.37
N LYS A 325 -3.21 39.56 19.56
CA LYS A 325 -4.22 39.53 18.49
C LYS A 325 -3.68 38.76 17.28
N ARG A 326 -4.56 38.08 16.56
CA ARG A 326 -4.18 37.39 15.31
C ARG A 326 -3.88 38.39 14.20
N TYR A 327 -2.96 38.05 13.31
CA TYR A 327 -2.77 38.79 12.06
C TYR A 327 -3.87 38.46 11.05
N GLY A 328 -4.03 39.29 10.03
CA GLY A 328 -4.84 38.95 8.87
C GLY A 328 -4.20 37.81 8.07
N VAL A 329 -5.03 36.93 7.52
CA VAL A 329 -4.61 35.87 6.60
C VAL A 329 -4.14 36.52 5.30
N SER A 330 -2.90 36.28 4.91
CA SER A 330 -2.33 36.79 3.65
C SER A 330 -2.28 35.71 2.58
N ASN A 331 -1.89 34.50 2.96
CA ASN A 331 -1.92 33.32 2.10
C ASN A 331 -1.94 32.04 2.92
N VAL A 332 -2.27 30.96 2.22
CA VAL A 332 -2.11 29.60 2.69
C VAL A 332 -1.14 28.86 1.79
N THR A 333 -0.25 28.08 2.40
CA THR A 333 0.49 27.02 1.72
C THR A 333 -0.16 25.69 2.07
N VAL A 334 -0.47 24.90 1.05
CA VAL A 334 -1.07 23.57 1.18
C VAL A 334 0.01 22.53 0.91
N SER A 335 0.14 21.56 1.80
CA SER A 335 0.97 20.38 1.60
C SER A 335 0.09 19.14 1.51
N VAL A 336 0.40 18.26 0.55
CA VAL A 336 -0.39 17.06 0.24
C VAL A 336 0.44 15.81 0.38
N CYS A 337 -0.24 14.68 0.47
CA CYS A 337 0.40 13.38 0.51
C CYS A 337 0.91 12.95 -0.86
N ALA A 338 2.23 12.90 -0.99
CA ALA A 338 2.90 12.38 -2.17
C ALA A 338 4.23 11.72 -1.78
N ARG A 339 4.68 10.76 -2.59
CA ARG A 339 6.01 10.16 -2.38
C ARG A 339 7.07 11.22 -2.62
N ASN A 340 7.95 11.44 -1.64
CA ASN A 340 9.12 12.30 -1.81
C ASN A 340 9.94 11.78 -3.00
N SER A 341 9.87 12.46 -4.14
CA SER A 341 10.95 12.36 -5.11
C SER A 341 12.13 13.09 -4.48
N GLU A 342 13.08 12.34 -3.93
CA GLU A 342 14.36 12.89 -3.51
C GLU A 342 14.86 13.78 -4.65
N ALA A 343 15.00 15.08 -4.36
CA ALA A 343 15.75 15.96 -5.24
C ALA A 343 17.13 15.32 -5.35
N GLU A 344 17.49 14.85 -6.55
CA GLU A 344 18.87 14.49 -6.83
C GLU A 344 19.72 15.71 -6.46
N GLU A 345 20.40 15.63 -5.32
CA GLU A 345 21.51 16.50 -5.03
C GLU A 345 22.47 16.30 -6.21
N GLY A 346 22.53 17.31 -7.07
CA GLY A 346 23.47 17.41 -8.16
C GLY A 346 24.89 17.49 -7.60
N GLY A 347 25.40 16.35 -7.13
CA GLY A 347 26.79 16.08 -6.88
C GLY A 347 27.49 15.97 -8.23
N GLY A 348 27.80 17.14 -8.80
CA GLY A 348 28.63 17.26 -10.00
C GLY A 348 29.99 16.64 -9.73
N THR A 349 30.11 15.34 -9.99
CA THR A 349 31.38 14.64 -10.03
C THR A 349 31.80 14.63 -11.49
N SER A 350 32.73 15.51 -11.83
CA SER A 350 33.41 15.52 -13.13
C SER A 350 33.89 14.11 -13.48
N PRO A 351 33.68 13.63 -14.72
CA PRO A 351 34.17 12.33 -15.14
C PRO A 351 35.65 12.45 -15.48
N ASP A 352 36.52 12.12 -14.53
CA ASP A 352 37.90 11.76 -14.86
C ASP A 352 37.87 10.39 -15.56
N GLY A 353 38.07 10.44 -16.87
CA GLY A 353 38.16 9.28 -17.74
C GLY A 353 39.34 8.39 -17.37
N ASP A 354 39.02 7.16 -16.97
CA ASP A 354 39.96 6.07 -16.79
C ASP A 354 40.31 5.49 -18.18
N GLU A 355 41.38 5.98 -18.81
CA GLU A 355 42.06 5.23 -19.87
C GLU A 355 43.11 4.31 -19.25
N SER A 356 42.71 3.05 -19.08
CA SER A 356 43.60 1.94 -18.78
C SER A 356 44.66 1.77 -19.87
N ARG A 357 45.95 1.91 -19.54
CA ARG A 357 47.05 1.33 -20.33
C ARG A 357 48.18 0.79 -19.45
N ASN A 358 48.21 -0.55 -19.40
CA ASN A 358 49.35 -1.47 -19.40
C ASN A 358 50.71 -1.00 -18.85
N GLY A 359 51.17 -1.75 -17.85
CA GLY A 359 52.56 -1.78 -17.41
C GLY A 359 53.52 -2.35 -18.47
N ASN A 360 54.68 -1.69 -18.56
CA ASN A 360 56.01 -2.17 -18.92
C ASN A 360 56.93 -1.01 -18.50
N GLY A 361 57.94 -1.19 -17.65
CA GLY A 361 59.14 -1.93 -17.97
C GLY A 361 60.23 -0.94 -18.43
N ASP A 362 61.24 -0.78 -17.58
CA ASP A 362 62.61 -0.32 -17.87
C ASP A 362 62.95 1.18 -18.02
N GLY A 363 63.98 1.57 -17.25
CA GLY A 363 65.18 2.14 -17.89
C GLY A 363 65.47 3.64 -17.75
N ALA A 364 66.21 3.98 -16.70
CA ALA A 364 67.40 4.84 -16.70
C ALA A 364 67.40 6.24 -17.38
N GLY A 365 67.80 7.23 -16.57
CA GLY A 365 68.53 8.44 -16.99
C GLY A 365 67.68 9.71 -16.90
N GLY A 366 68.12 10.82 -16.33
CA GLY A 366 69.38 11.17 -15.70
C GLY A 366 69.34 12.66 -15.34
N LYS A 367 70.04 12.97 -14.24
CA LYS A 367 70.81 14.19 -13.95
C LYS A 367 70.15 15.59 -14.04
N ASP A 368 70.38 16.26 -12.90
CA ASP A 368 71.02 17.57 -12.74
C ASP A 368 70.15 18.76 -12.31
N ARG A 369 70.36 19.10 -11.03
CA ARG A 369 70.86 20.39 -10.48
C ARG A 369 69.97 21.63 -10.54
N GLY A 370 69.91 22.27 -9.37
CA GLY A 370 69.88 23.73 -9.21
C GLY A 370 68.82 24.16 -8.20
N ARG A 371 69.10 24.18 -6.89
CA ARG A 371 69.86 25.21 -6.13
C ARG A 371 68.95 26.33 -5.59
N SER A 372 69.01 26.44 -4.24
CA SER A 372 68.87 27.64 -3.40
C SER A 372 67.45 28.21 -3.24
N GLY A 373 66.98 28.55 -2.05
CA GLY A 373 67.60 28.58 -0.73
C GLY A 373 66.85 29.53 0.19
N ASN A 374 66.95 29.24 1.49
CA ASN A 374 66.82 30.11 2.66
C ASN A 374 65.44 30.75 2.97
N SER A 375 64.82 30.37 4.10
CA SER A 375 65.08 30.81 5.50
C SER A 375 64.25 32.06 5.80
N SER A 376 63.29 32.07 6.72
CA SER A 376 63.39 31.95 8.18
C SER A 376 62.71 33.19 8.77
N GLY A 377 62.00 33.05 9.89
CA GLY A 377 61.74 34.19 10.77
C GLY A 377 60.34 34.25 11.32
N ARG A 378 60.14 33.57 12.47
CA ARG A 378 59.14 33.95 13.46
C ARG A 378 59.46 35.35 13.99
N ASN A 379 58.45 36.11 14.39
CA ASN A 379 58.53 36.89 15.61
C ASN A 379 57.16 37.17 16.21
N ASP A 380 57.14 37.08 17.53
CA ASP A 380 56.07 37.24 18.49
C ASP A 380 55.61 38.69 18.68
N GLY A 381 54.50 38.86 19.41
CA GLY A 381 54.26 40.05 20.23
C GLY A 381 52.79 40.41 20.37
N GLY A 382 52.17 40.01 21.48
CA GLY A 382 50.96 40.65 21.99
C GLY A 382 51.31 41.75 23.00
N GLU A 383 50.39 42.68 23.25
CA GLU A 383 50.16 43.31 24.55
C GLU A 383 48.84 44.10 24.54
N ASP A 384 48.18 44.06 25.71
CA ASP A 384 46.87 44.60 26.06
C ASP A 384 46.87 46.11 26.36
N GLY A 385 45.66 46.70 26.30
CA GLY A 385 45.18 47.66 27.29
C GLY A 385 45.28 49.15 26.97
N ASP A 386 44.13 49.82 26.82
CA ASP A 386 43.67 50.83 27.82
C ASP A 386 42.35 51.53 27.41
N THR A 387 41.30 51.23 28.18
CA THR A 387 40.49 52.13 29.01
C THR A 387 39.97 53.51 28.50
N GLU A 388 38.63 53.62 28.57
CA GLU A 388 37.82 54.66 29.27
C GLU A 388 37.11 55.82 28.54
N ALA A 389 35.82 55.93 28.94
CA ALA A 389 34.97 57.10 29.16
C ALA A 389 34.35 57.88 27.98
N ASN A 390 33.07 57.59 27.68
CA ASN A 390 31.93 58.41 28.13
C ASN A 390 30.59 57.71 27.87
#